data_AF-A0A9P5MT82-F1
#
_entry.id   AF-A0A9P5MT82-F1
#
_cell.length_a   1.000
_cell.length_b   1.000
_cell.length_c   1.000
_cell.angle_alpha   90.00
_cell.angle_beta   90.00
_cell.angle_gamma   90.00
#
_symmetry.space_group_name_H-M   'P 1'
#
loop_
_entity.id
_entity.type
_entity.pdbx_description
1 polymer ?
#
loop_
_entity_poly.entity_id
_entity_poly.type
_entity_poly.pdbx_seq_one_letter_code
_entity_poly.pdbx_strand_id
1 'polypeptide(L)'
;MADSSFSAYNSVLSHYPSLGGGSLGLQDMPNLESLRVLAAARRMTDNGLENARICQFEVPGGGECRDAACGDIHLSLLRVEPQDEETARCLCGDRHVAQMVQALQAARTRRPEATYDERVTEAWASMRRIQVTFDDKT
;
A
#
# COMPACT_ATOMS: atom_id res chain seq x y z
N MET A 1 -13.30 32.52 -9.33
CA MET A 1 -12.61 31.42 -10.02
C MET A 1 -12.08 30.51 -8.94
N ALA A 2 -12.69 29.34 -8.77
CA ALA A 2 -12.24 28.28 -7.88
C ALA A 2 -12.66 26.95 -8.53
N ASP A 3 -11.74 26.00 -8.44
CA ASP A 3 -11.59 24.84 -9.31
C ASP A 3 -12.65 23.77 -9.13
N SER A 4 -13.11 23.22 -10.26
CA SER A 4 -14.06 22.12 -10.34
C SER A 4 -13.54 21.07 -11.30
N SER A 5 -12.69 20.16 -10.82
CA SER A 5 -12.19 19.01 -11.59
C SER A 5 -11.85 17.81 -10.69
N PHE A 6 -12.76 17.45 -9.78
CA PHE A 6 -12.60 16.24 -8.96
C PHE A 6 -13.82 15.31 -9.05
N SER A 7 -14.42 15.17 -10.23
CA SER A 7 -15.67 14.41 -10.43
C SER A 7 -15.61 13.45 -11.62
N ALA A 8 -14.58 12.59 -11.71
CA ALA A 8 -14.52 11.57 -12.77
C ALA A 8 -14.14 10.14 -12.32
N TYR A 9 -13.78 9.91 -11.05
CA TYR A 9 -13.18 8.62 -10.66
C TYR A 9 -14.15 7.58 -10.08
N ASN A 10 -15.45 7.89 -9.95
CA ASN A 10 -16.39 7.02 -9.23
C ASN A 10 -17.02 5.87 -10.05
N SER A 11 -16.61 5.62 -11.30
CA SER A 11 -17.39 4.72 -12.18
C SER A 11 -16.80 3.35 -12.50
N VAL A 12 -15.66 2.91 -11.92
CA VAL A 12 -15.02 1.64 -12.35
C VAL A 12 -14.96 0.55 -11.26
N LEU A 13 -15.42 0.81 -10.04
CA LEU A 13 -15.17 -0.07 -8.88
C LEU A 13 -16.31 -1.06 -8.51
N SER A 14 -17.28 -1.33 -9.40
CA SER A 14 -18.47 -2.12 -9.02
C SER A 14 -18.47 -3.61 -9.40
N HIS A 15 -17.40 -4.20 -9.93
CA HIS A 15 -17.45 -5.60 -10.38
C HIS A 15 -16.19 -6.40 -10.05
N TYR A 16 -16.08 -6.88 -8.81
CA TYR A 16 -15.27 -8.07 -8.50
C TYR A 16 -16.06 -9.03 -7.60
N PRO A 17 -16.13 -10.33 -7.94
CA PRO A 17 -16.81 -11.32 -7.11
C PRO A 17 -15.95 -11.67 -5.89
N SER A 18 -16.54 -11.52 -4.70
CA SER A 18 -15.97 -11.96 -3.42
C SER A 18 -15.74 -13.47 -3.41
N LEU A 19 -14.48 -13.89 -3.30
CA LEU A 19 -14.12 -15.24 -2.86
C LEU A 19 -13.80 -15.19 -1.37
N GLY A 20 -14.66 -15.82 -0.57
CA GLY A 20 -14.56 -15.89 0.87
C GLY A 20 -13.44 -16.80 1.39
N GLY A 21 -12.91 -16.42 2.55
CA GLY A 21 -12.00 -17.22 3.38
C GLY A 21 -11.72 -16.46 4.69
N GLY A 22 -12.30 -16.93 5.79
CA GLY A 22 -12.38 -16.18 7.05
C GLY A 22 -11.05 -15.98 7.79
N SER A 23 -10.86 -14.76 8.28
CA SER A 23 -10.02 -14.47 9.45
C SER A 23 -10.67 -13.31 10.22
N LEU A 24 -11.06 -13.56 11.47
CA LEU A 24 -11.85 -12.69 12.36
C LEU A 24 -11.06 -11.44 12.85
N GLY A 25 -10.45 -10.69 11.94
CA GLY A 25 -9.72 -9.46 12.27
C GLY A 25 -9.44 -8.49 11.12
N LEU A 26 -9.74 -8.86 9.86
CA LEU A 26 -9.40 -8.06 8.67
C LEU A 26 -10.61 -7.38 7.99
N GLN A 27 -11.84 -7.56 8.48
CA GLN A 27 -13.07 -7.20 7.76
C GLN A 27 -13.30 -5.70 7.51
N ASP A 28 -12.46 -4.81 8.04
CA ASP A 28 -12.61 -3.35 7.95
C ASP A 28 -11.36 -2.61 7.46
N MET A 29 -10.27 -3.31 7.11
CA MET A 29 -9.05 -2.62 6.73
C MET A 29 -9.21 -2.00 5.33
N PRO A 30 -8.98 -0.69 5.14
CA PRO A 30 -9.04 -0.05 3.83
C PRO A 30 -8.13 -0.73 2.81
N ASN A 31 -8.58 -0.77 1.54
CA ASN A 31 -7.80 -1.33 0.45
C ASN A 31 -6.62 -0.40 0.10
N LEU A 32 -5.39 -0.91 0.23
CA LEU A 32 -4.14 -0.17 -0.04
C LEU A 32 -3.63 -0.31 -1.49
N GLU A 33 -4.35 -1.02 -2.36
CA GLU A 33 -3.98 -1.22 -3.77
C GLU A 33 -3.69 0.11 -4.47
N SER A 34 -4.58 1.11 -4.28
CA SER A 34 -4.42 2.44 -4.90
C SER A 34 -3.16 3.15 -4.43
N LEU A 35 -2.77 2.99 -3.16
CA LEU A 35 -1.52 3.57 -2.65
C LEU A 35 -0.30 2.90 -3.26
N ARG A 36 -0.34 1.59 -3.49
CA ARG A 36 0.75 0.86 -4.15
C ARG A 36 0.94 1.33 -5.59
N VAL A 37 -0.15 1.50 -6.32
CA VAL A 37 -0.10 2.05 -7.69
C VAL A 37 0.49 3.46 -7.68
N LEU A 38 0.09 4.32 -6.74
CA LEU A 38 0.64 5.68 -6.62
C LEU A 38 2.13 5.67 -6.22
N ALA A 39 2.54 4.78 -5.33
CA ALA A 39 3.94 4.62 -4.94
C ALA A 39 4.80 4.16 -6.14
N ALA A 40 4.31 3.19 -6.92
CA ALA A 40 4.96 2.75 -8.15
C ALA A 40 5.04 3.87 -9.20
N ALA A 41 3.95 4.60 -9.42
CA ALA A 41 3.91 5.72 -10.38
C ALA A 41 4.91 6.81 -10.02
N ARG A 42 4.99 7.22 -8.74
CA ARG A 42 5.99 8.19 -8.27
C ARG A 42 7.41 7.70 -8.49
N ARG A 43 7.69 6.43 -8.20
CA ARG A 43 9.00 5.83 -8.46
C ARG A 43 9.37 5.88 -9.93
N MET A 44 8.42 5.62 -10.83
CA MET A 44 8.66 5.75 -12.27
C MET A 44 9.02 7.20 -12.64
N THR A 45 8.28 8.19 -12.13
CA THR A 45 8.56 9.61 -12.37
C THR A 45 9.92 10.04 -11.81
N ASP A 46 10.22 9.70 -10.56
CA ASP A 46 11.47 10.08 -9.88
C ASP A 46 12.72 9.53 -10.58
N ASN A 47 12.59 8.41 -11.28
CA ASN A 47 13.67 7.76 -12.02
C ASN A 47 13.61 8.06 -13.54
N GLY A 48 12.70 8.91 -14.01
CA GLY A 48 12.57 9.26 -15.42
C GLY A 48 12.15 8.09 -16.33
N LEU A 49 11.43 7.11 -15.79
CA LEU A 49 11.08 5.85 -16.46
C LEU A 49 9.70 5.88 -17.15
N GLU A 50 9.06 7.05 -17.23
CA GLU A 50 7.71 7.25 -17.78
C GLU A 50 7.52 6.72 -19.22
N ASN A 51 8.60 6.68 -20.02
CA ASN A 51 8.59 6.19 -21.40
C ASN A 51 9.45 4.92 -21.58
N ALA A 52 9.96 4.34 -20.49
CA ALA A 52 10.82 3.16 -20.59
C ALA A 52 9.97 1.89 -20.76
N ARG A 53 10.52 0.93 -21.50
CA ARG A 53 9.84 -0.34 -21.81
C ARG A 53 10.00 -1.29 -20.64
N ILE A 54 8.96 -2.06 -20.34
CA ILE A 54 9.07 -3.16 -19.38
C ILE A 54 9.88 -4.28 -20.02
N CYS A 55 10.82 -4.86 -19.27
CA CYS A 55 11.63 -5.99 -19.73
C CYS A 55 10.71 -7.16 -20.14
N GLN A 56 10.85 -7.63 -21.38
CA GLN A 56 10.01 -8.71 -21.92
C GLN A 56 10.09 -10.01 -21.12
N PHE A 57 11.21 -10.26 -20.43
CA PHE A 57 11.41 -11.47 -19.63
C PHE A 57 10.62 -11.44 -18.34
N GLU A 58 10.23 -10.26 -17.86
CA GLU A 58 9.40 -10.11 -16.68
C GLU A 58 7.90 -10.12 -16.99
N VAL A 59 7.52 -10.39 -18.25
CA VAL A 59 6.12 -10.45 -18.68
C VAL A 59 5.80 -11.86 -19.19
N PRO A 60 4.82 -12.58 -18.59
CA PRO A 60 3.98 -12.18 -17.45
C PRO A 60 4.65 -12.47 -16.09
N GLY A 61 4.99 -11.41 -15.35
CA GLY A 61 5.23 -11.31 -13.90
C GLY A 61 6.24 -12.23 -13.18
N GLY A 62 6.81 -13.23 -13.85
CA GLY A 62 7.50 -14.35 -13.20
C GLY A 62 8.83 -14.77 -13.80
N GLY A 63 9.32 -14.09 -14.83
CA GLY A 63 10.68 -14.32 -15.34
C GLY A 63 11.68 -13.35 -14.72
N GLU A 64 12.93 -13.80 -14.63
CA GLU A 64 14.06 -13.03 -14.13
C GLU A 64 14.95 -12.65 -15.31
N CYS A 65 15.19 -11.35 -15.48
CA CYS A 65 16.24 -10.92 -16.39
C CYS A 65 17.61 -11.19 -15.77
N ARG A 66 18.52 -11.77 -16.55
CA ARG A 66 19.90 -12.05 -16.14
C ARG A 66 20.92 -11.08 -16.74
N ASP A 67 20.45 -10.10 -17.50
CA ASP A 67 21.30 -9.11 -18.14
C ASP A 67 21.56 -7.94 -17.17
N ALA A 68 22.82 -7.78 -16.76
CA ALA A 68 23.25 -6.71 -15.88
C ALA A 68 23.24 -5.32 -16.56
N ALA A 69 23.20 -5.28 -17.89
CA ALA A 69 23.14 -4.07 -18.69
C ALA A 69 21.78 -3.87 -19.38
N CYS A 70 20.72 -4.51 -18.86
CA CYS A 70 19.39 -4.38 -19.42
C CYS A 70 18.92 -2.92 -19.36
N GLY A 71 18.59 -2.34 -20.52
CA GLY A 71 18.09 -0.97 -20.62
C GLY A 71 16.59 -0.82 -20.38
N ASP A 72 15.89 -1.93 -20.12
CA ASP A 72 14.45 -1.97 -19.87
C ASP A 72 14.15 -1.91 -18.36
N ILE A 73 12.92 -1.53 -18.02
CA ILE A 73 12.43 -1.49 -16.65
C ILE A 73 12.23 -2.91 -16.12
N HIS A 74 12.82 -3.18 -14.96
CA HIS A 74 12.53 -4.36 -14.15
C HIS A 74 11.47 -4.01 -13.09
N LEU A 75 10.31 -4.65 -13.15
CA LEU A 75 9.21 -4.58 -12.17
C LEU A 75 9.68 -4.97 -10.77
N SER A 76 10.70 -5.83 -10.66
CA SER A 76 11.36 -6.15 -9.39
C SER A 76 11.95 -4.90 -8.69
N LEU A 77 12.46 -3.93 -9.45
CA LEU A 77 12.95 -2.64 -8.96
C LEU A 77 11.83 -1.66 -8.61
N LEU A 78 10.61 -1.91 -9.10
CA LEU A 78 9.41 -1.11 -8.84
C LEU A 78 8.59 -1.62 -7.65
N ARG A 79 9.08 -2.62 -6.91
CA ARG A 79 8.52 -2.99 -5.60
C ARG A 79 8.77 -1.86 -4.61
N VAL A 80 7.85 -0.90 -4.60
CA VAL A 80 7.91 0.30 -3.78
C VAL A 80 6.82 0.19 -2.72
N GLU A 81 7.24 0.18 -1.47
CA GLU A 81 6.31 0.32 -0.36
C GLU A 81 5.84 1.77 -0.29
N PRO A 82 4.54 2.02 -0.12
CA PRO A 82 4.03 3.34 0.24
C PRO A 82 4.70 3.86 1.52
N GLN A 83 4.78 5.18 1.68
CA GLN A 83 5.31 5.77 2.90
C GLN A 83 4.37 5.51 4.08
N ASP A 84 4.93 5.45 5.29
CA ASP A 84 4.17 5.12 6.50
C ASP A 84 3.09 6.19 6.77
N GLU A 85 3.37 7.46 6.49
CA GLU A 85 2.42 8.57 6.66
C GLU A 85 1.22 8.46 5.71
N GLU A 86 1.45 8.05 4.47
CA GLU A 86 0.38 7.87 3.48
C GLU A 86 -0.49 6.66 3.82
N THR A 87 0.18 5.58 4.22
CA THR A 87 -0.45 4.36 4.72
C THR A 87 -1.32 4.68 5.94
N ALA A 88 -0.79 5.43 6.89
CA ALA A 88 -1.51 5.86 8.09
C ALA A 88 -2.74 6.70 7.76
N ARG A 89 -2.62 7.69 6.85
CA ARG A 89 -3.76 8.50 6.40
C ARG A 89 -4.83 7.69 5.69
N CYS A 90 -4.44 6.72 4.87
CA CYS A 90 -5.41 5.85 4.19
C CYS A 90 -6.14 4.94 5.18
N LEU A 91 -5.42 4.44 6.19
CA LEU A 91 -5.98 3.55 7.21
C LEU A 91 -6.88 4.28 8.22
N CYS A 92 -6.47 5.44 8.73
CA CYS A 92 -7.15 6.11 9.85
C CYS A 92 -7.76 7.48 9.50
N GLY A 93 -7.63 7.94 8.25
CA GLY A 93 -7.86 9.34 7.90
C GLY A 93 -6.83 10.26 8.56
N ASP A 94 -7.17 11.53 8.75
CA ASP A 94 -6.29 12.50 9.43
C ASP A 94 -6.25 12.29 10.96
N ARG A 95 -7.12 11.43 11.49
CA ARG A 95 -7.16 11.11 12.91
C ARG A 95 -6.15 10.00 13.19
N HIS A 96 -5.42 10.12 14.30
CA HIS A 96 -4.48 9.11 14.77
C HIS A 96 -3.31 8.76 13.83
N VAL A 97 -2.99 9.62 12.84
CA VAL A 97 -1.88 9.39 11.89
C VAL A 97 -0.57 9.13 12.62
N ALA A 98 -0.24 9.95 13.63
CA ALA A 98 1.00 9.80 14.40
C ALA A 98 1.09 8.43 15.11
N GLN A 99 0.00 7.99 15.75
CA GLN A 99 -0.07 6.69 16.41
C GLN A 99 0.05 5.53 15.42
N MET A 100 -0.60 5.65 14.26
CA MET A 100 -0.52 4.63 13.21
C MET A 100 0.88 4.56 12.59
N VAL A 101 1.52 5.70 12.30
CA VAL A 101 2.91 5.76 11.84
C VAL A 101 3.84 5.09 12.86
N GLN A 102 3.66 5.40 14.14
CA GLN A 102 4.45 4.76 15.20
C GLN A 102 4.22 3.24 15.25
N ALA A 103 2.98 2.78 15.08
CA ALA A 103 2.66 1.36 15.03
C ALA A 103 3.30 0.66 13.81
N LEU A 104 3.27 1.29 12.63
CA LEU A 104 3.93 0.79 11.41
C LEU A 104 5.45 0.69 11.59
N GLN A 105 6.07 1.74 12.15
CA GLN A 105 7.50 1.75 12.44
C GLN A 105 7.87 0.67 13.47
N ALA A 106 7.07 0.51 14.53
CA ALA A 106 7.28 -0.52 15.54
C ALA A 106 7.18 -1.94 14.95
N ALA A 107 6.21 -2.18 14.06
CA ALA A 107 6.09 -3.46 13.35
C ALA A 107 7.33 -3.71 12.46
N ARG A 108 7.84 -2.69 11.78
CA ARG A 108 9.07 -2.77 10.96
C ARG A 108 10.30 -3.09 11.81
N THR A 109 10.46 -2.45 12.96
CA THR A 109 11.59 -2.73 13.86
C THR A 109 11.52 -4.13 14.46
N ARG A 110 10.31 -4.63 14.76
CA ARG A 110 10.11 -5.95 15.37
C ARG A 110 10.34 -7.09 14.37
N ARG A 111 9.91 -6.91 13.12
CA ARG A 111 9.98 -7.91 12.05
C ARG A 111 10.45 -7.27 10.75
N PRO A 112 11.76 -7.02 10.60
CA PRO A 112 12.31 -6.40 9.39
C PRO A 112 12.10 -7.28 8.14
N GLU A 113 12.05 -8.60 8.31
CA GLU A 113 11.82 -9.58 7.23
C GLU A 113 10.36 -9.73 6.81
N ALA A 114 9.42 -9.19 7.60
CA ALA A 114 8.01 -9.23 7.25
C ALA A 114 7.74 -8.46 5.96
N THR A 115 6.73 -8.88 5.22
CA THR A 115 6.22 -8.14 4.07
C THR A 115 5.51 -6.87 4.53
N TYR A 116 5.32 -5.92 3.62
CA TYR A 116 4.53 -4.72 3.87
C TYR A 116 3.13 -5.04 4.43
N ASP A 117 2.42 -6.01 3.85
CA ASP A 117 1.06 -6.37 4.27
C ASP A 117 0.99 -6.92 5.69
N GLU A 118 1.97 -7.76 6.06
CA GLU A 118 2.06 -8.31 7.40
C GLU A 118 2.29 -7.19 8.43
N ARG A 119 3.18 -6.24 8.14
CA ARG A 119 3.44 -5.09 9.03
C ARG A 119 2.24 -4.17 9.17
N VAL A 120 1.56 -3.88 8.07
CA VAL A 120 0.32 -3.09 8.08
C VAL A 120 -0.75 -3.79 8.92
N THR A 121 -0.94 -5.09 8.72
CA THR A 121 -1.92 -5.88 9.46
C THR A 121 -1.61 -5.87 10.96
N GLU A 122 -0.35 -6.03 11.34
CA GLU A 122 0.09 -5.98 12.74
C GLU A 122 -0.15 -4.60 13.36
N ALA A 123 0.21 -3.52 12.65
CA ALA A 123 0.00 -2.15 13.11
C ALA A 123 -1.49 -1.83 13.27
N TRP A 124 -2.31 -2.23 12.30
CA TRP A 124 -3.77 -2.08 12.33
C TRP A 124 -4.41 -2.82 13.50
N ALA A 125 -4.01 -4.07 13.74
CA ALA A 125 -4.48 -4.86 14.86
C ALA A 125 -4.06 -4.26 16.22
N SER A 126 -2.87 -3.68 16.30
CA SER A 126 -2.36 -3.02 17.51
C SER A 126 -3.17 -1.77 17.87
N MET A 127 -3.58 -0.99 16.88
CA MET A 127 -4.40 0.22 17.08
C MET A 127 -5.82 -0.10 17.57
N ARG A 128 -6.47 -1.13 17.03
CA ARG A 128 -7.82 -1.53 17.45
C ARG A 128 -7.89 -1.97 18.92
N ARG A 129 -6.84 -2.63 19.42
CA ARG A 129 -6.77 -3.04 20.82
C ARG A 129 -6.72 -1.84 21.78
N ILE A 130 -6.15 -0.72 21.34
CA ILE A 130 -6.07 0.50 22.15
C ILE A 130 -7.44 1.18 22.24
N GLN A 131 -8.20 1.24 21.14
CA GLN A 131 -9.53 1.86 21.12
C GLN A 131 -10.53 1.14 22.04
N VAL A 132 -10.53 -0.20 22.06
CA VAL A 132 -11.43 -0.99 22.92
C VAL A 132 -11.18 -0.74 24.42
N THR A 133 -9.96 -0.37 24.81
CA THR A 133 -9.64 -0.10 26.23
C THR A 133 -10.11 1.28 26.73
N PHE A 134 -10.54 2.18 25.84
CA PHE A 134 -11.03 3.50 26.23
C PHE A 134 -12.55 3.58 26.39
N ASP A 135 -13.31 2.69 25.75
CA ASP A 135 -14.78 2.69 25.83
C ASP A 135 -15.33 1.96 27.09
N ASP A 136 -14.50 1.21 27.82
CA ASP A 136 -14.89 0.45 29.03
C ASP A 136 -14.77 1.29 30.34
N LYS A 137 -14.79 2.62 30.23
CA LYS A 137 -14.59 3.52 31.39
C LYS A 137 -15.63 4.63 31.53
N THR A 138 -16.83 4.42 30.97
CA THR A 138 -18.00 5.29 31.15
C THR A 138 -19.15 4.50 31.75
#